data_AF-A0A1I0YBR3-F1
#
_entry.id   AF-A0A1I0YBR3-F1
#
_cell.length_a   1.000
_cell.length_b   1.000
_cell.length_c   1.000
_cell.angle_alpha   90.00
_cell.angle_beta   90.00
_cell.angle_gamma   90.00
#
_symmetry.space_group_name_H-M   'P 1'
#
loop_
_entity.id
_entity.type
_entity.pdbx_description
1 polymer ?
#
loop_
_entity_poly.entity_id
_entity_poly.type
_entity_poly.pdbx_seq_one_letter_code
_entity_poly.pdbx_strand_id
1 'polypeptide(L)' 'MIDKDLILENELASRVIGIAIDVHSQLGPGLLENAYKQGLAFKLKNEGLSIEV' A
#
# COMPACT_ATOMS: atom_id res chain seq x y z
N MET A 1 -8.47 -14.40 24.95
CA MET A 1 -7.56 -13.27 24.63
C MET A 1 -7.54 -13.15 23.12
N ILE A 2 -7.83 -11.97 22.57
CA ILE A 2 -7.59 -11.73 21.14
C ILE A 2 -6.11 -11.39 20.98
N ASP A 3 -5.48 -12.01 19.99
CA ASP A 3 -4.10 -11.76 19.62
C ASP A 3 -3.96 -10.33 19.09
N LYS A 4 -3.19 -9.49 19.80
CA LYS A 4 -3.01 -8.08 19.44
C LYS A 4 -2.17 -7.92 18.18
N ASP A 5 -1.27 -8.86 17.92
CA ASP A 5 -0.39 -8.80 16.77
C ASP A 5 -1.19 -9.02 15.48
N LEU A 6 -2.16 -9.95 15.51
CA LEU A 6 -3.09 -10.15 14.41
C LEU A 6 -3.95 -8.92 14.10
N ILE A 7 -4.40 -8.18 15.12
CA ILE A 7 -5.15 -6.93 14.91
C ILE A 7 -4.27 -5.90 14.21
N LEU A 8 -3.03 -5.73 14.68
CA LEU A 8 -2.07 -4.78 14.09
C LEU A 8 -1.72 -5.13 12.64
N GLU A 9 -1.49 -6.41 12.34
CA GLU A 9 -1.23 -6.89 10.98
C GLU A 9 -2.41 -6.58 10.04
N ASN A 10 -3.65 -6.79 10.49
CA ASN A 10 -4.84 -6.50 9.70
C ASN A 10 -5.04 -5.00 9.47
N GLU A 11 -4.75 -4.16 10.46
CA GLU A 11 -4.78 -2.70 10.31
C GLU A 11 -3.75 -2.23 9.28
N LEU A 12 -2.51 -2.75 9.36
CA LEU A 12 -1.46 -2.44 8.40
C LEU A 12 -1.83 -2.90 6.99
N ALA A 13 -2.31 -4.15 6.85
CA ALA A 13 -2.74 -4.70 5.57
C ALA A 13 -3.87 -3.88 4.94
N SER A 14 -4.87 -3.50 5.74
CA SER A 14 -6.01 -2.68 5.27
C SER A 14 -5.55 -1.32 4.76
N ARG A 15 -4.59 -0.67 5.45
CA ARG A 15 -3.99 0.59 5.00
C ARG A 15 -3.23 0.42 3.68
N VAL A 16 -2.37 -0.60 3.56
CA VAL A 16 -1.59 -0.85 2.34
C VAL A 16 -2.49 -1.15 1.15
N ILE A 17 -3.55 -1.95 1.34
CA ILE A 17 -4.53 -2.26 0.30
C ILE A 17 -5.26 -0.99 -0.15
N GLY A 18 -5.70 -0.15 0.79
CA GLY A 18 -6.34 1.12 0.48
C GLY A 18 -5.44 2.04 -0.37
N ILE A 19 -4.16 2.13 -0.03
CA ILE A 19 -3.18 2.89 -0.79
C ILE A 19 -2.98 2.31 -2.20
N ALA A 20 -2.89 0.98 -2.33
CA ALA A 20 -2.74 0.33 -3.64
C ALA A 20 -3.95 0.54 -4.55
N ILE A 21 -5.16 0.52 -3.99
CA ILE A 21 -6.40 0.83 -4.72
C ILE A 21 -6.38 2.28 -5.19
N ASP A 22 -6.02 3.23 -4.32
CA ASP A 22 -5.93 4.65 -4.66
C ASP A 22 -4.91 4.90 -5.80
N VAL A 23 -3.75 4.25 -5.74
CA VAL A 23 -2.75 4.27 -6.83
C VAL A 23 -3.33 3.74 -8.13
N HIS A 24 -4.01 2.58 -8.10
CA HIS A 24 -4.63 2.01 -9.29
C HIS A 24 -5.74 2.91 -9.86
N SER A 25 -6.57 3.51 -9.00
CA SER A 25 -7.62 4.44 -9.41
C SER A 25 -7.07 5.70 -10.06
N GLN A 26 -5.93 6.24 -9.59
CA GLN A 26 -5.31 7.43 -10.18
C GLN A 26 -4.57 7.12 -11.49
N LEU A 27 -3.85 6.00 -11.54
CA LEU A 27 -3.07 5.62 -12.73
C LEU A 27 -3.94 5.04 -13.85
N GLY A 28 -5.05 4.40 -13.50
CA GLY A 28 -5.84 3.60 -14.43
C GLY A 28 -5.16 2.28 -14.82
N PRO A 29 -5.85 1.42 -15.58
CA PRO A 29 -5.30 0.15 -16.06
C PRO A 29 -4.35 0.32 -17.25
N GLY A 30 -3.49 -0.68 -17.49
CA GLY A 30 -2.69 -0.79 -18.72
C GLY A 30 -1.27 -0.21 -18.66
N LEU A 31 -0.82 0.25 -17.49
CA LEU A 31 0.57 0.65 -17.28
C LEU A 31 1.47 -0.55 -16.97
N LEU A 32 2.77 -0.33 -17.13
CA LEU A 32 3.80 -1.28 -16.76
C LEU A 32 3.90 -1.43 -15.23
N GLU A 33 4.35 -2.59 -14.78
CA GLU A 33 4.52 -2.90 -13.35
C GLU A 33 5.41 -1.87 -12.62
N ASN A 34 6.46 -1.37 -13.27
CA ASN A 34 7.36 -0.38 -12.69
C ASN A 34 6.65 0.95 -12.36
N ALA A 35 5.64 1.35 -13.13
CA ALA A 35 4.84 2.54 -12.86
C ALA A 35 3.99 2.34 -11.60
N TYR A 36 3.35 1.18 -11.46
CA TYR A 36 2.63 0.83 -10.23
C TYR A 36 3.56 0.75 -9.02
N LYS A 37 4.74 0.10 -9.17
CA LYS A 37 5.74 -0.01 -8.10
C LYS A 37 6.22 1.36 -7.63
N GLN A 38 6.53 2.27 -8.55
CA GLN A 38 6.95 3.63 -8.21
C GLN A 38 5.83 4.46 -7.56
N GLY A 39 4.60 4.40 -8.11
CA GLY A 39 3.45 5.11 -7.55
C GLY A 39 3.09 4.62 -6.15
N LEU A 40 3.10 3.31 -5.95
CA LEU A 40 2.87 2.68 -4.65
C LEU A 40 3.98 3.03 -3.66
N ALA A 41 5.25 2.93 -4.06
CA ALA A 41 6.37 3.29 -3.20
C ALA A 41 6.33 4.76 -2.76
N PHE A 42 5.96 5.67 -3.67
CA PHE A 42 5.80 7.08 -3.36
C PHE A 42 4.69 7.31 -2.32
N LYS A 43 3.50 6.73 -2.53
CA LYS A 43 2.36 6.89 -1.62
C LYS A 43 2.62 6.27 -0.24
N LEU A 44 3.18 5.05 -0.19
CA LEU A 44 3.53 4.39 1.07
C LEU A 44 4.52 5.22 1.89
N LYS A 45 5.55 5.79 1.25
CA LYS A 45 6.48 6.72 1.91
C LYS A 45 5.79 7.97 2.44
N ASN A 46 4.87 8.55 1.65
CA ASN A 46 4.11 9.74 2.05
C ASN A 46 3.18 9.48 3.25
N GLU A 47 2.69 8.25 3.39
CA GLU A 47 1.90 7.78 4.52
C GLU A 47 2.75 7.39 5.75
N GLY A 48 4.06 7.65 5.70
CA GLY A 48 5.00 7.40 6.79
C GLY A 48 5.36 5.91 6.97
N LEU A 49 5.10 5.07 5.98
CA LEU A 49 5.43 3.65 6.03
C LEU A 49 6.87 3.40 5.57
N SER A 50 7.57 2.56 6.32
CA SER A 50 8.88 2.03 5.93
C SER A 50 8.70 1.05 4.78
N ILE A 51 9.47 1.24 3.71
CA ILE A 51 9.40 0.37 2.53
C ILE A 51 10.79 0.05 1.97
N GLU A 52 10.88 -1.08 1.30
CA GLU A 52 12.02 -1.52 0.50
C GLU A 52 11.53 -1.77 -0.93
N VAL A 53 12.30 -1.33 -1.93
CA VAL A 53 11.90 -1.29 -3.35
C VAL A 53 12.86 -2.11 -4.18
#